data_AF-A0A2N2JMM2-F1
#
_entry.id   AF-A0A2N2JMM2-F1
#
_cell.length_a   1.000
_cell.length_b   1.000
_cell.length_c   1.000
_cell.angle_alpha   90.00
_cell.angle_beta   90.00
_cell.angle_gamma   90.00
#
_symmetry.space_group_name_H-M   'P 1'
#
loop_
_entity.id
_entity.type
_entity.pdbx_description
1 polymer ?
#
loop_
_entity_poly.entity_id
_entity_poly.type
_entity_poly.pdbx_seq_one_letter_code
_entity_poly.pdbx_strand_id
1 'polypeptide(L)'
;MRHGRRGDPGARDRPPHHRQRHPRPGHRGPPERLLRRRQGRRHGARALAHLLRRRGLSSAEASYLQLAAKVDAFFGRVRERYPDALHCEKGCSSCCNQHLSVITTEFRRIAQAVLALPPAGRAALSVRLDAGRADPRCPLLDDAGACRVYAARPMICRSHGLPIALPAAVAASGSAPTEPPGRDVCPLNFTAGPPLEAVDADCVLDLSHFDRVLGLIDRLGGGDGGRVDLIDGLRALLEPAQG
;
A
#
# COMPACT_ATOMS: atom_id res chain seq x y z
N MET A 1 -23.90 -74.60 -78.38
CA MET A 1 -25.12 -73.80 -78.23
C MET A 1 -24.81 -72.60 -77.33
N ARG A 2 -25.30 -71.42 -77.74
CA ARG A 2 -25.63 -70.19 -76.96
C ARG A 2 -25.73 -70.39 -75.43
N HIS A 3 -25.43 -69.49 -74.49
CA HIS A 3 -25.25 -68.04 -74.30
C HIS A 3 -24.46 -67.93 -72.95
N GLY A 4 -23.62 -66.95 -72.60
CA GLY A 4 -23.69 -65.50 -72.69
C GLY A 4 -23.67 -64.89 -71.26
N ARG A 5 -22.98 -63.73 -71.11
CA ARG A 5 -23.08 -62.72 -70.01
C ARG A 5 -22.25 -63.02 -68.74
N ARG A 6 -21.64 -62.06 -68.02
CA ARG A 6 -21.51 -60.58 -68.07
C ARG A 6 -20.53 -60.15 -66.95
N GLY A 7 -19.69 -59.13 -67.21
CA GLY A 7 -19.15 -58.10 -66.28
C GLY A 7 -18.33 -58.53 -65.06
N ASP A 8 -17.41 -57.76 -64.49
CA ASP A 8 -16.74 -56.50 -64.80
C ASP A 8 -15.53 -56.42 -63.79
N PRO A 9 -14.84 -55.29 -63.51
CA PRO A 9 -13.38 -55.21 -63.54
C PRO A 9 -12.79 -54.86 -62.15
N GLY A 10 -11.48 -54.63 -62.10
CA GLY A 10 -10.94 -53.71 -61.09
C GLY A 10 -10.08 -54.34 -60.00
N ALA A 11 -8.84 -54.70 -60.36
CA ALA A 11 -7.72 -54.57 -59.44
C ALA A 11 -7.08 -53.19 -59.71
N ARG A 12 -7.50 -52.16 -58.95
CA ARG A 12 -6.85 -50.85 -58.93
C ARG A 12 -5.96 -50.72 -57.70
N ASP A 13 -4.79 -50.14 -57.94
CA ASP A 13 -3.71 -49.81 -57.03
C ASP A 13 -4.17 -49.26 -55.66
N ARG A 14 -3.61 -49.83 -54.58
CA ARG A 14 -3.65 -49.23 -53.24
C ARG A 14 -2.52 -48.20 -53.13
N PRO A 15 -2.80 -46.90 -52.87
CA PRO A 15 -1.78 -45.89 -52.68
C PRO A 15 -1.15 -45.99 -51.27
N PRO A 16 0.04 -45.41 -51.05
CA PRO A 16 0.77 -45.53 -49.78
C PRO A 16 0.12 -44.70 -48.68
N HIS A 17 0.10 -45.26 -47.46
CA HIS A 17 -0.39 -44.58 -46.27
C HIS A 17 0.47 -43.36 -45.91
N HIS A 18 -0.04 -42.15 -46.16
CA HIS A 18 0.49 -40.91 -45.63
C HIS A 18 0.32 -40.91 -44.09
N ARG A 19 1.42 -41.14 -43.34
CA ARG A 19 1.46 -40.84 -41.91
C ARG A 19 1.33 -39.33 -41.73
N GLN A 20 0.17 -38.87 -41.29
CA GLN A 20 -0.03 -37.49 -40.85
C GLN A 20 0.93 -37.20 -39.69
N ARG A 21 1.88 -36.27 -39.90
CA ARG A 21 2.70 -35.73 -38.81
C ARG A 21 1.83 -34.79 -38.00
N HIS A 22 1.44 -35.20 -36.80
CA HIS A 22 0.79 -34.30 -35.85
C HIS A 22 1.76 -33.16 -35.48
N PRO A 23 1.32 -31.89 -35.49
CA PRO A 23 2.16 -30.78 -35.04
C PRO A 23 2.47 -30.96 -33.55
N ARG A 24 3.76 -30.81 -33.18
CA ARG A 24 4.19 -30.79 -31.77
C ARG A 24 3.43 -29.67 -31.06
N PRO A 25 2.96 -29.87 -29.81
CA PRO A 25 2.35 -28.80 -29.05
C PRO A 25 3.37 -27.66 -28.91
N GLY A 26 3.06 -26.52 -29.51
CA GLY A 26 3.90 -25.33 -29.41
C GLY A 26 4.05 -24.95 -27.94
N HIS A 27 5.28 -24.71 -27.51
CA HIS A 27 5.55 -24.06 -26.24
C HIS A 27 4.78 -22.73 -26.20
N ARG A 28 3.61 -22.72 -25.56
CA ARG A 28 2.92 -21.48 -25.24
C ARG A 28 3.81 -20.73 -24.27
N GLY A 29 4.42 -19.64 -24.74
CA GLY A 29 5.10 -18.70 -23.88
C GLY A 29 4.19 -18.28 -22.72
N PRO A 30 4.76 -17.83 -21.59
CA PRO A 30 3.96 -17.48 -20.42
C PRO A 30 2.88 -16.44 -20.80
N PRO A 31 1.66 -16.56 -20.25
CA PRO A 31 0.54 -15.71 -20.64
C PRO A 31 0.90 -14.23 -20.47
N GLU A 32 0.42 -13.35 -21.37
CA GLU A 32 0.79 -11.93 -21.40
C GLU A 32 0.62 -11.20 -20.05
N ARG A 33 -0.34 -11.62 -19.22
CA ARG A 33 -0.51 -11.12 -17.84
C ARG A 33 0.72 -11.38 -16.97
N LEU A 34 1.39 -12.52 -17.15
CA LEU A 34 2.62 -12.88 -16.46
C LEU A 34 3.81 -12.05 -16.96
N LEU A 35 3.86 -11.77 -18.28
CA LEU A 35 4.88 -10.91 -18.89
C LEU A 35 4.72 -9.45 -18.47
N ARG A 36 3.49 -8.91 -18.47
CA ARG A 36 3.18 -7.56 -17.95
C ARG A 36 3.48 -7.45 -16.45
N ARG A 37 3.15 -8.48 -15.66
CA ARG A 37 3.57 -8.56 -14.25
C ARG A 37 5.10 -8.58 -14.11
N ARG A 38 5.82 -9.37 -14.90
CA ARG A 38 7.30 -9.41 -14.91
C ARG A 38 7.93 -8.09 -15.35
N GLN A 39 7.37 -7.39 -16.33
CA GLN A 39 7.86 -6.08 -16.77
C GLN A 39 7.57 -4.99 -15.72
N GLY A 40 6.36 -4.95 -15.15
CA GLY A 40 6.03 -4.06 -14.02
C GLY A 40 6.94 -4.29 -12.80
N ARG A 41 7.26 -5.55 -12.47
CA ARG A 41 8.20 -5.94 -11.40
C ARG A 41 9.62 -5.41 -11.59
N ARG A 42 10.17 -5.55 -12.80
CA ARG A 42 11.51 -5.03 -13.14
C ARG A 42 11.58 -3.50 -13.05
N HIS A 43 10.48 -2.82 -13.35
CA HIS A 43 10.39 -1.36 -13.23
C HIS A 43 10.26 -0.93 -11.77
N GLY A 44 9.47 -1.64 -10.95
CA GLY A 44 9.29 -1.36 -9.51
C GLY A 44 10.57 -1.51 -8.70
N ALA A 45 11.31 -2.61 -8.85
CA ALA A 45 12.56 -2.84 -8.10
C ALA A 45 13.67 -1.83 -8.48
N ARG A 46 13.77 -1.46 -9.77
CA ARG A 46 14.70 -0.43 -10.24
C ARG A 46 14.31 0.97 -9.76
N ALA A 47 13.02 1.29 -9.76
CA ALA A 47 12.49 2.56 -9.26
C ALA A 47 12.76 2.72 -7.75
N LEU A 48 12.56 1.67 -6.96
CA LEU A 48 12.83 1.67 -5.53
C LEU A 48 14.32 1.80 -5.21
N ALA A 49 15.18 1.03 -5.89
CA ALA A 49 16.62 1.14 -5.72
C ALA A 49 17.14 2.55 -6.12
N HIS A 50 16.53 3.18 -7.12
CA HIS A 50 16.83 4.56 -7.50
C HIS A 50 16.34 5.57 -6.45
N LEU A 51 15.13 5.39 -5.90
CA LEU A 51 14.53 6.20 -4.83
C LEU A 51 15.37 6.19 -3.55
N LEU A 52 15.92 5.02 -3.17
CA LEU A 52 16.83 4.90 -2.03
C LEU A 52 18.19 5.61 -2.24
N ARG A 53 18.61 5.84 -3.50
CA ARG A 53 19.90 6.46 -3.85
C ARG A 53 19.83 7.94 -4.26
N ARG A 54 18.64 8.56 -4.26
CA ARG A 54 18.44 9.95 -4.70
C ARG A 54 18.94 10.97 -3.66
N ARG A 55 19.76 11.94 -4.12
CA ARG A 55 20.43 12.97 -3.31
C ARG A 55 19.50 14.08 -2.78
N GLY A 56 18.44 14.45 -3.51
CA GLY A 56 17.46 15.49 -3.08
C GLY A 56 16.57 15.09 -1.91
N LEU A 57 16.63 13.83 -1.47
CA LEU A 57 15.83 13.34 -0.36
C LEU A 57 16.37 13.74 1.02
N SER A 58 17.62 14.20 1.15
CA SER A 58 18.16 14.57 2.47
C SER A 58 17.41 15.76 3.09
N SER A 59 17.14 16.82 2.32
CA SER A 59 16.40 17.98 2.80
C SER A 59 14.93 17.67 3.05
N ALA A 60 14.29 16.89 2.17
CA ALA A 60 12.91 16.45 2.35
C ALA A 60 12.76 15.52 3.56
N GLU A 61 13.70 14.60 3.79
CA GLU A 61 13.73 13.75 4.97
C GLU A 61 13.94 14.54 6.25
N ALA A 62 14.82 15.54 6.25
CA ALA A 62 15.02 16.42 7.39
C ALA A 62 13.72 17.17 7.75
N SER A 63 13.06 17.79 6.77
CA SER A 63 11.76 18.45 6.95
C SER A 63 10.67 17.47 7.42
N TYR A 64 10.65 16.26 6.87
CA TYR A 64 9.73 15.20 7.28
C TYR A 64 9.94 14.78 8.74
N LEU A 65 11.19 14.59 9.16
CA LEU A 65 11.51 14.22 10.54
C LEU A 65 11.17 15.35 11.53
N GLN A 66 11.38 16.61 11.13
CA GLN A 66 10.94 17.76 11.92
C GLN A 66 9.41 17.79 12.06
N LEU A 67 8.67 17.54 10.98
CA LEU A 67 7.21 17.43 11.04
C LEU A 67 6.79 16.26 11.94
N ALA A 68 7.42 15.10 11.80
CA ALA A 68 7.16 13.93 12.63
C ALA A 68 7.32 14.24 14.13
N ALA A 69 8.43 14.88 14.50
CA ALA A 69 8.69 15.29 15.88
C ALA A 69 7.64 16.28 16.41
N LYS A 70 7.20 17.23 15.57
CA LYS A 70 6.13 18.17 15.94
C LYS A 70 4.79 17.47 16.17
N VAL A 71 4.44 16.51 15.32
CA VAL A 71 3.21 15.70 15.47
C VAL A 71 3.28 14.83 16.72
N ASP A 72 4.40 14.15 16.96
CA ASP A 72 4.56 13.32 18.15
C ASP A 72 4.51 14.17 19.44
N ALA A 73 5.10 15.37 19.43
CA ALA A 73 4.99 16.32 20.55
C ALA A 73 3.56 16.86 20.73
N PHE A 74 2.84 17.16 19.64
CA PHE A 74 1.43 17.52 19.70
C PHE A 74 0.61 16.39 20.31
N PHE A 75 0.83 15.15 19.86
CA PHE A 75 0.17 13.97 20.39
C PHE A 75 0.40 13.80 21.89
N GLY A 76 1.64 13.97 22.34
CA GLY A 76 2.00 13.94 23.76
C GLY A 76 1.19 14.94 24.58
N ARG A 77 1.12 16.20 24.14
CA ARG A 77 0.33 17.24 24.83
C ARG A 77 -1.16 16.92 24.90
N VAL A 78 -1.76 16.42 23.81
CA VAL A 78 -3.17 16.03 23.81
C VAL A 78 -3.41 14.86 24.77
N ARG A 79 -2.49 13.88 24.82
CA ARG A 79 -2.59 12.74 25.75
C ARG A 79 -2.49 13.19 27.20
N GLU A 80 -1.59 14.12 27.51
CA GLU A 80 -1.46 14.68 28.87
C GLU A 80 -2.71 15.44 29.29
N ARG A 81 -3.37 16.14 28.37
CA ARG A 81 -4.61 16.88 28.65
C ARG A 81 -5.85 15.99 28.75
N TYR A 82 -5.87 14.89 28.00
CA TYR A 82 -7.01 13.98 27.90
C TYR A 82 -6.60 12.51 28.12
N PRO A 83 -6.02 12.16 29.28
CA PRO A 83 -5.47 10.82 29.53
C PRO A 83 -6.55 9.72 29.52
N ASP A 84 -7.76 10.04 29.97
CA ASP A 84 -8.89 9.11 30.03
C ASP A 84 -9.65 8.98 28.71
N ALA A 85 -9.33 9.81 27.71
CA ALA A 85 -10.02 9.83 26.41
C ALA A 85 -9.10 9.40 25.25
N LEU A 86 -7.78 9.62 25.34
CA LEU A 86 -6.83 9.31 24.27
C LEU A 86 -6.00 8.06 24.59
N HIS A 87 -6.42 6.91 24.06
CA HIS A 87 -5.80 5.60 24.34
C HIS A 87 -4.88 5.08 23.23
N CYS A 88 -4.76 5.79 22.10
CA CYS A 88 -3.96 5.29 20.99
C CYS A 88 -2.45 5.32 21.32
N GLU A 89 -1.83 4.14 21.22
CA GLU A 89 -0.41 3.89 21.47
C GLU A 89 0.09 2.64 20.71
N LYS A 90 1.37 2.29 20.87
CA LYS A 90 1.93 1.08 20.25
C LYS A 90 1.24 -0.16 20.85
N GLY A 91 0.55 -0.93 19.99
CA GLY A 91 -0.20 -2.12 20.40
C GLY A 91 -1.72 -1.92 20.35
N CYS A 92 -2.20 -0.67 20.29
CA CYS A 92 -3.59 -0.38 19.93
C CYS A 92 -3.76 -0.58 18.42
N SER A 93 -4.50 -1.63 18.02
CA SER A 93 -4.51 -2.09 16.62
C SER A 93 -5.88 -2.42 16.03
N SER A 94 -6.98 -2.30 16.77
CA SER A 94 -8.30 -2.67 16.25
C SER A 94 -8.77 -1.78 15.10
N CYS A 95 -8.33 -0.52 15.04
CA CYS A 95 -8.56 0.39 13.91
C CYS A 95 -7.46 0.33 12.82
N CYS A 96 -6.38 -0.43 13.04
CA CYS A 96 -5.24 -0.51 12.11
C CYS A 96 -5.50 -1.46 10.94
N ASN A 97 -6.56 -1.17 10.18
CA ASN A 97 -7.07 -2.00 9.07
C ASN A 97 -7.07 -1.24 7.73
N GLN A 98 -6.09 -0.38 7.52
CA GLN A 98 -6.11 0.60 6.43
C GLN A 98 -5.09 0.24 5.35
N HIS A 99 -5.56 0.14 4.10
CA HIS A 99 -4.71 0.17 2.93
C HIS A 99 -4.29 1.62 2.68
N LEU A 100 -3.07 1.95 3.10
CA LEU A 100 -2.56 3.29 3.01
C LEU A 100 -1.80 3.49 1.70
N SER A 101 -1.96 4.67 1.13
CA SER A 101 -0.96 5.23 0.23
C SER A 101 -0.19 6.31 0.98
N VAL A 102 1.11 6.46 0.70
CA VAL A 102 2.03 7.36 1.41
C VAL A 102 2.84 8.15 0.41
N ILE A 103 3.40 9.29 0.82
CA ILE A 103 4.30 10.05 -0.08
C ILE A 103 5.64 9.33 -0.26
N THR A 104 6.43 9.74 -1.25
CA THR A 104 7.72 9.09 -1.57
C THR A 104 8.68 9.08 -0.38
N THR A 105 8.77 10.22 0.32
CA THR A 105 9.64 10.38 1.50
C THR A 105 9.23 9.45 2.64
N GLU A 106 7.92 9.30 2.88
CA GLU A 106 7.37 8.36 3.88
C GLU A 106 7.71 6.92 3.52
N PHE A 107 7.47 6.54 2.27
CA PHE A 107 7.73 5.18 1.83
C PHE A 107 9.21 4.81 1.98
N ARG A 108 10.14 5.72 1.62
CA ARG A 108 11.57 5.49 1.84
C ARG A 108 11.90 5.21 3.30
N ARG A 109 11.35 6.01 4.23
CA ARG A 109 11.57 5.84 5.68
C ARG A 109 11.04 4.50 6.17
N ILE A 110 9.84 4.13 5.74
CA ILE A 110 9.24 2.82 6.04
C ILE A 110 10.09 1.70 5.46
N ALA A 111 10.52 1.81 4.21
CA ALA A 111 11.35 0.81 3.54
C ALA A 111 12.68 0.59 4.26
N GLN A 112 13.36 1.66 4.67
CA GLN A 112 14.58 1.57 5.48
C GLN A 112 14.33 0.85 6.82
N ALA A 113 13.23 1.16 7.51
CA ALA A 113 12.87 0.48 8.75
C ALA A 113 12.54 -1.00 8.53
N VAL A 114 11.85 -1.35 7.43
CA VAL A 114 11.55 -2.73 7.05
C VAL A 114 12.82 -3.51 6.72
N LEU A 115 13.76 -2.92 5.98
CA LEU A 115 15.04 -3.56 5.66
C LEU A 115 15.90 -3.80 6.90
N ALA A 116 15.77 -2.96 7.93
CA ALA A 116 16.43 -3.13 9.21
C ALA A 116 15.79 -4.20 10.11
N LEU A 117 14.62 -4.75 9.76
CA LEU A 117 14.00 -5.83 10.52
C LEU A 117 14.83 -7.13 10.42
N PRO A 118 14.81 -7.97 11.48
CA PRO A 118 15.40 -9.30 11.42
C PRO A 118 14.82 -10.12 10.25
N PRO A 119 15.58 -11.08 9.69
CA PRO A 119 15.11 -11.92 8.58
C PRO A 119 13.75 -12.57 8.84
N ALA A 120 13.51 -13.07 10.06
CA ALA A 120 12.22 -13.62 10.46
C ALA A 120 11.08 -12.59 10.40
N GLY A 121 11.34 -11.35 10.79
CA GLY A 121 10.37 -10.26 10.71
C GLY A 121 10.01 -9.89 9.27
N ARG A 122 11.00 -9.87 8.38
CA ARG A 122 10.78 -9.64 6.93
C ARG A 122 10.03 -10.79 6.27
N ALA A 123 10.33 -12.04 6.64
CA ALA A 123 9.60 -13.22 6.16
C ALA A 123 8.12 -13.18 6.58
N ALA A 124 7.84 -12.90 7.86
CA ALA A 124 6.47 -12.78 8.35
C ALA A 124 5.69 -11.65 7.65
N LEU A 125 6.33 -10.50 7.41
CA LEU A 125 5.75 -9.41 6.63
C LEU A 125 5.45 -9.85 5.19
N SER A 126 6.35 -10.59 4.53
CA SER A 126 6.12 -11.09 3.18
C SER A 126 4.88 -11.97 3.08
N VAL A 127 4.67 -12.88 4.05
CA VAL A 127 3.48 -13.75 4.09
C VAL A 127 2.19 -12.92 4.18
N ARG A 128 2.17 -11.87 5.03
CA ARG A 128 1.01 -10.97 5.13
C ARG A 128 0.78 -10.17 3.85
N LEU A 129 1.86 -9.71 3.23
CA LEU A 129 1.78 -9.02 1.94
C LEU A 129 1.23 -9.94 0.85
N ASP A 130 1.48 -11.25 0.88
CA ASP A 130 0.93 -12.20 -0.09
C ASP A 130 -0.60 -12.37 0.04
N ALA A 131 -1.14 -12.33 1.26
CA ALA A 131 -2.58 -12.27 1.49
C ALA A 131 -3.21 -11.00 0.87
N GLY A 132 -2.41 -9.94 0.76
CA GLY A 132 -2.79 -8.72 0.04
C GLY A 132 -4.00 -8.03 0.64
N ARG A 133 -4.91 -7.58 -0.23
CA ARG A 133 -6.09 -6.82 0.18
C ARG A 133 -7.21 -7.67 0.79
N ALA A 134 -7.02 -8.99 0.88
CA ALA A 134 -8.00 -9.90 1.49
C ALA A 134 -7.95 -9.87 3.02
N ASP A 135 -6.78 -9.59 3.61
CA ASP A 135 -6.66 -9.28 5.04
C ASP A 135 -6.81 -7.76 5.20
N PRO A 136 -7.85 -7.27 5.90
CA PRO A 136 -8.01 -5.84 6.10
C PRO A 136 -6.93 -5.25 7.02
N ARG A 137 -6.23 -6.07 7.81
CA ARG A 137 -5.23 -5.59 8.78
C ARG A 137 -4.01 -5.00 8.08
N CYS A 138 -3.45 -3.96 8.70
CA CYS A 138 -2.20 -3.38 8.22
C CYS A 138 -1.10 -4.46 8.17
N PRO A 139 -0.40 -4.64 7.04
CA PRO A 139 0.61 -5.69 6.88
C PRO A 139 1.81 -5.51 7.83
N LEU A 140 2.04 -4.30 8.32
CA LEU A 140 3.15 -3.94 9.20
C LEU A 140 2.93 -4.31 10.68
N LEU A 141 1.75 -4.80 11.05
CA LEU A 141 1.51 -5.32 12.40
C LEU A 141 2.32 -6.62 12.61
N ASP A 142 2.59 -6.96 13.85
CA ASP A 142 2.96 -8.32 14.26
C ASP A 142 1.74 -9.09 14.75
N ASP A 143 1.93 -10.31 15.26
CA ASP A 143 0.83 -11.17 15.72
C ASP A 143 0.24 -10.68 17.05
N ALA A 144 0.99 -9.86 17.80
CA ALA A 144 0.53 -9.21 19.03
C ALA A 144 -0.16 -7.86 18.76
N GLY A 145 -0.29 -7.43 17.50
CA GLY A 145 -0.90 -6.15 17.12
C GLY A 145 0.03 -4.95 17.24
N ALA A 146 1.33 -5.12 17.53
CA ALA A 146 2.26 -4.01 17.52
C ALA A 146 2.81 -3.74 16.10
N CYS A 147 2.96 -2.47 15.74
CA CYS A 147 3.57 -2.11 14.46
C CYS A 147 5.08 -2.38 14.49
N ARG A 148 5.56 -3.19 13.55
CA ARG A 148 6.98 -3.58 13.38
C ARG A 148 7.89 -2.37 13.10
N VAL A 149 7.33 -1.31 12.53
CA VAL A 149 8.04 -0.07 12.17
C VAL A 149 7.43 1.16 12.85
N TYR A 150 6.93 1.03 14.08
CA TYR A 150 6.21 2.09 14.79
C TYR A 150 6.95 3.44 14.77
N ALA A 151 8.27 3.45 14.97
CA ALA A 151 9.08 4.67 14.94
C ALA A 151 9.20 5.31 13.54
N ALA A 152 8.90 4.58 12.46
CA ALA A 152 8.89 5.05 11.08
C ALA A 152 7.48 5.15 10.50
N ARG A 153 6.44 5.07 11.33
CA ARG A 153 5.03 5.18 10.91
C ARG A 153 4.79 6.47 10.12
N PRO A 154 3.97 6.43 9.04
CA PRO A 154 3.68 7.61 8.21
C PRO A 154 2.87 8.65 8.98
N MET A 155 2.80 9.87 8.46
CA MET A 155 2.10 11.00 9.04
C MET A 155 0.66 10.67 9.42
N ILE A 156 -0.08 10.02 8.52
CA ILE A 156 -1.46 9.58 8.81
C ILE A 156 -1.55 8.67 10.04
N CYS A 157 -0.56 7.79 10.27
CA CYS A 157 -0.51 6.93 11.46
C CYS A 157 0.04 7.64 12.70
N ARG A 158 0.76 8.75 12.55
CA ARG A 158 1.24 9.58 13.67
C ARG A 158 0.13 10.45 14.22
N SER A 159 -0.69 11.01 13.33
CA SER A 159 -1.84 11.82 13.70
C SER A 159 -3.07 10.99 14.04
N HIS A 160 -3.16 9.74 13.57
CA HIS A 160 -4.29 8.87 13.88
C HIS A 160 -4.51 8.73 15.39
N GLY A 161 -5.75 8.88 15.82
CA GLY A 161 -6.13 8.89 17.23
C GLY A 161 -6.37 10.30 17.78
N LEU A 162 -5.78 11.33 17.18
CA LEU A 162 -6.04 12.71 17.58
C LEU A 162 -7.40 13.19 17.08
N PRO A 163 -8.04 14.12 17.80
CA PRO A 163 -9.08 14.99 17.26
C PRO A 163 -8.55 15.73 16.03
N ILE A 164 -9.26 15.62 14.91
CA ILE A 164 -8.94 16.33 13.67
C ILE A 164 -10.07 17.25 13.25
N ALA A 165 -9.74 18.40 12.70
CA ALA A 165 -10.70 19.25 11.99
C ALA A 165 -10.68 18.85 10.50
N LEU A 166 -11.84 18.46 9.99
CA LEU A 166 -12.00 18.05 8.60
C LEU A 166 -11.98 19.29 7.68
N PRO A 167 -11.47 19.15 6.44
CA PRO A 167 -11.62 20.21 5.45
C PRO A 167 -13.09 20.53 5.21
N ALA A 168 -13.40 21.82 5.01
CA ALA A 168 -14.77 22.29 4.73
C ALA A 168 -15.46 21.50 3.60
N ALA A 169 -14.69 21.07 2.58
CA ALA A 169 -15.20 20.28 1.45
C ALA A 169 -15.63 18.85 1.82
N VAL A 170 -15.11 18.27 2.91
CA VAL A 170 -15.45 16.91 3.37
C VAL A 170 -16.62 16.94 4.36
N ALA A 171 -16.74 18.01 5.16
CA ALA A 171 -17.91 18.25 6.00
C ALA A 171 -19.18 18.58 5.18
N ALA A 172 -18.99 19.14 3.99
CA ALA A 172 -20.05 19.50 3.06
C ALA A 172 -20.46 18.32 2.15
N SER A 173 -21.22 17.35 2.67
CA SER A 173 -22.05 16.48 1.83
C SER A 173 -23.21 17.29 1.24
N GLY A 174 -22.91 18.23 0.34
CA GLY A 174 -23.87 19.08 -0.39
C GLY A 174 -24.43 20.30 0.37
N SER A 175 -23.96 20.60 1.58
CA SER A 175 -24.35 21.80 2.35
C SER A 175 -23.23 22.84 2.35
N ALA A 176 -23.55 24.13 2.53
CA ALA A 176 -22.55 25.17 2.69
C ALA A 176 -21.55 24.82 3.82
N PRO A 177 -20.28 25.29 3.74
CA PRO A 177 -19.30 25.09 4.82
C PRO A 177 -19.90 25.47 6.18
N THR A 178 -19.95 24.53 7.11
CA THR A 178 -20.38 24.80 8.49
C THR A 178 -19.19 25.36 9.26
N GLU A 179 -19.40 26.47 9.96
CA GLU A 179 -18.49 26.99 10.98
C GLU A 179 -19.03 26.62 12.37
N PRO A 180 -18.25 25.93 13.23
CA PRO A 180 -16.89 25.43 12.99
C PRO A 180 -16.85 24.20 12.05
N PRO A 181 -15.69 23.89 11.43
CA PRO A 181 -15.54 22.69 10.62
C PRO A 181 -15.83 21.42 11.43
N GLY A 182 -16.44 20.43 10.77
CA GLY A 182 -16.69 19.13 11.37
C GLY A 182 -15.41 18.51 11.92
N ARG A 183 -15.51 17.87 13.09
CA ARG A 183 -14.39 17.18 13.72
C ARG A 183 -14.56 15.67 13.59
N ASP A 184 -13.45 14.95 13.52
CA ASP A 184 -13.43 13.49 13.54
C ASP A 184 -12.33 13.00 14.49
N VAL A 185 -12.42 11.74 14.91
CA VAL A 185 -11.45 11.09 15.79
C VAL A 185 -11.51 9.58 15.62
N CYS A 186 -10.47 8.87 16.07
CA CYS A 186 -10.51 7.41 16.14
C CYS A 186 -11.73 6.94 16.95
N PRO A 187 -12.51 5.94 16.47
CA PRO A 187 -13.73 5.48 17.14
C PRO A 187 -13.50 4.84 18.53
N LEU A 188 -12.24 4.66 18.92
CA LEU A 188 -11.86 4.10 20.21
C LEU A 188 -11.45 5.18 21.22
N ASN A 189 -11.14 6.38 20.73
CA ASN A 189 -10.75 7.51 21.58
C ASN A 189 -11.96 8.44 21.76
N PHE A 190 -11.97 9.20 22.85
CA PHE A 190 -13.06 10.10 23.23
C PHE A 190 -14.43 9.39 23.32
N THR A 191 -14.40 8.09 23.63
CA THR A 191 -15.57 7.30 24.01
C THR A 191 -15.93 7.52 25.49
N ALA A 192 -14.94 7.88 26.30
CA ALA A 192 -15.06 8.46 27.61
C ALA A 192 -14.40 9.86 27.59
N GLY A 193 -14.86 10.75 28.48
CA GLY A 193 -14.38 12.14 28.54
C GLY A 193 -15.31 13.13 27.83
N PRO A 194 -14.83 14.35 27.50
CA PRO A 194 -15.67 15.36 26.88
C PRO A 194 -16.07 14.96 25.46
N PRO A 195 -17.24 15.40 24.98
CA PRO A 195 -17.61 15.26 23.58
C PRO A 195 -16.60 16.01 22.70
N LEU A 196 -16.46 15.56 21.44
CA LEU A 196 -15.42 16.04 20.52
C LEU A 196 -15.50 17.55 20.26
N GLU A 197 -16.71 18.12 20.32
CA GLU A 197 -16.99 19.54 20.18
C GLU A 197 -16.44 20.37 21.35
N ALA A 198 -16.33 19.77 22.54
CA ALA A 198 -15.82 20.42 23.75
C ALA A 198 -14.30 20.26 23.93
N VAL A 199 -13.62 19.54 23.03
CA VAL A 199 -12.15 19.46 23.02
C VAL A 199 -11.55 20.83 22.70
N ASP A 200 -10.54 21.22 23.48
CA ASP A 200 -9.80 22.48 23.31
C ASP A 200 -9.29 22.62 21.87
N ALA A 201 -9.44 23.82 21.30
CA ALA A 201 -9.06 24.07 19.92
C ALA A 201 -7.56 23.82 19.65
N ASP A 202 -6.68 24.01 20.65
CA ASP A 202 -5.24 23.72 20.54
C ASP A 202 -4.91 22.22 20.62
N CYS A 203 -5.89 21.36 20.89
CA CYS A 203 -5.82 19.90 20.85
C CYS A 203 -6.46 19.28 19.60
N VAL A 204 -6.93 20.11 18.66
CA VAL A 204 -7.49 19.65 17.39
C VAL A 204 -6.50 19.91 16.25
N LEU A 205 -6.14 18.85 15.53
CA LEU A 205 -5.23 18.95 14.38
C LEU A 205 -5.99 19.40 13.13
N ASP A 206 -5.61 20.52 12.55
CA ASP A 206 -6.13 20.96 11.24
C ASP A 206 -5.57 20.08 10.11
N LEU A 207 -6.42 19.20 9.56
CA LEU A 207 -6.03 18.27 8.52
C LEU A 207 -5.68 18.99 7.20
N SER A 208 -6.34 20.11 6.90
CA SER A 208 -6.08 20.89 5.67
C SER A 208 -4.71 21.56 5.71
N HIS A 209 -4.30 22.07 6.86
CA HIS A 209 -2.94 22.55 7.06
C HIS A 209 -1.94 21.39 6.98
N PHE A 210 -2.24 20.28 7.66
CA PHE A 210 -1.37 19.12 7.70
C PHE A 210 -1.06 18.54 6.31
N ASP A 211 -2.09 18.33 5.47
CA ASP A 211 -1.95 17.80 4.12
C ASP A 211 -1.17 18.76 3.21
N ARG A 212 -1.34 20.08 3.37
CA ARG A 212 -0.56 21.08 2.63
C ARG A 212 0.94 21.00 2.95
N VAL A 213 1.29 20.88 4.23
CA VAL A 213 2.70 20.74 4.65
C VAL A 213 3.28 19.43 4.10
N LEU A 214 2.53 18.33 4.17
CA LEU A 214 2.99 17.04 3.65
C LEU A 214 3.21 17.09 2.13
N GLY A 215 2.33 17.77 1.39
CA GLY A 215 2.47 17.98 -0.05
C GLY A 215 3.71 18.82 -0.42
N LEU A 216 4.07 19.83 0.39
CA LEU A 216 5.31 20.59 0.19
C LEU A 216 6.55 19.73 0.42
N ILE A 217 6.54 18.87 1.44
CA ILE A 217 7.63 17.95 1.74
C ILE A 217 7.80 16.92 0.60
N ASP A 218 6.71 16.42 0.04
CA ASP A 218 6.77 15.50 -1.10
C ASP A 218 7.41 16.18 -2.33
N ARG A 219 6.97 17.40 -2.68
CA ARG A 219 7.56 18.18 -3.76
C ARG A 219 9.04 18.49 -3.53
N LEU A 220 9.43 18.82 -2.30
CA LEU A 220 10.84 19.03 -1.94
C LEU A 220 11.68 17.75 -2.16
N GLY A 221 11.08 16.58 -1.96
CA GLY A 221 11.70 15.28 -2.24
C GLY A 221 11.73 14.90 -3.72
N GLY A 222 11.20 15.77 -4.61
CA GLY A 222 11.05 15.52 -6.03
C GLY A 222 9.86 14.61 -6.36
N GLY A 223 8.89 14.48 -5.45
CA GLY A 223 7.60 13.88 -5.72
C GLY A 223 6.75 14.80 -6.62
N ASP A 224 5.91 14.19 -7.45
CA ASP A 224 4.98 14.87 -8.34
C ASP A 224 3.58 15.02 -7.72
N GLY A 225 3.44 14.74 -6.41
CA GLY A 225 2.16 14.61 -5.73
C GLY A 225 1.53 13.22 -5.85
N GLY A 226 2.18 12.29 -6.57
CA GLY A 226 1.81 10.88 -6.59
C GLY A 226 2.01 10.23 -5.23
N ARG A 227 1.14 9.25 -4.91
CA ARG A 227 1.24 8.46 -3.68
C ARG A 227 1.70 7.04 -4.00
N VAL A 228 2.55 6.49 -3.15
CA VAL A 228 2.99 5.09 -3.18
C VAL A 228 1.96 4.26 -2.43
N ASP A 229 1.34 3.27 -3.09
CA ASP A 229 0.56 2.26 -2.38
C ASP A 229 1.50 1.44 -1.49
N LEU A 230 1.20 1.41 -0.19
CA LEU A 230 2.11 0.83 0.81
C LEU A 230 2.29 -0.68 0.61
N ILE A 231 1.23 -1.41 0.25
CA ILE A 231 1.31 -2.87 0.05
C ILE A 231 2.15 -3.16 -1.19
N ASP A 232 1.84 -2.51 -2.31
CA ASP A 232 2.54 -2.77 -3.57
C ASP A 232 4.01 -2.31 -3.51
N GLY A 233 4.28 -1.19 -2.83
CA GLY A 233 5.64 -0.74 -2.54
C GLY A 233 6.43 -1.74 -1.70
N LEU A 234 5.86 -2.23 -0.59
CA LEU A 234 6.54 -3.18 0.29
C LEU A 234 6.76 -4.55 -0.37
N ARG A 235 5.84 -5.01 -1.21
CA ARG A 235 6.05 -6.21 -2.04
C ARG A 235 7.25 -6.03 -2.95
N ALA A 236 7.29 -4.92 -3.70
CA ALA A 236 8.41 -4.63 -4.59
C ALA A 236 9.76 -4.49 -3.85
N LEU A 237 9.74 -4.06 -2.58
CA LEU A 237 10.92 -4.00 -1.72
C LEU A 237 11.46 -5.37 -1.31
N LEU A 238 10.57 -6.31 -0.99
CA LEU A 238 10.92 -7.62 -0.43
C LEU A 238 11.02 -8.74 -1.47
N GLU A 239 10.57 -8.51 -2.71
CA GLU A 239 10.80 -9.45 -3.81
C GLU A 239 12.31 -9.71 -3.97
N PRO A 240 12.78 -10.97 -3.92
CA PRO A 240 14.19 -11.27 -4.11
C PRO A 240 14.65 -10.81 -5.50
N ALA A 241 15.80 -10.13 -5.55
CA ALA A 241 16.45 -9.79 -6.82
C ALA A 241 16.78 -11.09 -7.55
N GLN A 242 16.05 -11.41 -8.61
CA GLN A 242 16.39 -12.56 -9.43
C GLN A 242 17.70 -12.25 -10.16
N GLY A 243 18.76 -12.96 -9.75
CA GLY A 243 19.99 -13.12 -10.53
C GLY A 243 19.74 -13.89 -11.81
#